data_AF-A0A6B4MZE6-F1
#
_entry.id   AF-A0A6B4MZE6-F1
#
_cell.length_a   1.000
_cell.length_b   1.000
_cell.length_c   1.000
_cell.angle_alpha   90.00
_cell.angle_beta   90.00
_cell.angle_gamma   90.00
#
_symmetry.space_group_name_H-M   'P 1'
#
loop_
_entity.id
_entity.type
_entity.pdbx_description
1 polymer ?
#
loop_
_entity_poly.entity_id
_entity_poly.type
_entity_poly.pdbx_seq_one_letter_code
_entity_poly.pdbx_strand_id
1 'polypeptide(L)'
;MNTEYDDIYDEIYNVILLLFNITKAKLNKASIYELYYYFNQIQLYINETINNKFIEISKASGNEVVEKEKSIFDDYDKENGYEGEEEQKSIYEIYKETLNCTIKYAINNLKMSYKECINCNLSEMLDYIVFNIKYDLEHKDDD
;
A
#
# COMPACT_ATOMS: atom_id res chain seq x y z
N MET A 1 8.84 -13.90 -26.23
CA MET A 1 8.93 -13.48 -24.81
C MET A 1 7.79 -12.51 -24.57
N ASN A 2 7.13 -12.63 -23.42
CA ASN A 2 5.92 -11.88 -23.12
C ASN A 2 6.35 -10.55 -22.50
N THR A 3 6.38 -9.49 -23.30
CA THR A 3 7.05 -8.21 -22.99
C THR A 3 6.53 -7.55 -21.70
N GLU A 4 5.28 -7.79 -21.33
CA GLU A 4 4.65 -7.26 -20.12
C GLU A 4 5.24 -7.84 -18.82
N TYR A 5 5.72 -9.10 -18.85
CA TYR A 5 6.36 -9.71 -17.68
C TYR A 5 7.82 -9.28 -17.53
N ASP A 6 8.49 -8.93 -18.63
CA ASP A 6 9.87 -8.46 -18.62
C ASP A 6 9.96 -7.05 -17.98
N ASP A 7 8.97 -6.19 -18.22
CA ASP A 7 8.90 -4.85 -17.61
C ASP A 7 8.74 -4.91 -16.08
N ILE A 8 7.84 -5.76 -15.58
CA ILE A 8 7.61 -5.95 -14.14
C ILE A 8 8.86 -6.54 -13.47
N TYR A 9 9.53 -7.48 -14.14
CA TYR A 9 10.76 -8.08 -13.65
C TYR A 9 11.85 -7.02 -13.44
N ASP A 10 12.05 -6.13 -14.41
CA ASP A 10 13.05 -5.07 -14.34
C ASP A 10 12.72 -4.04 -13.24
N GLU A 11 11.45 -3.73 -13.03
CA GLU A 11 11.01 -2.86 -11.93
C GLU A 11 11.34 -3.47 -10.55
N ILE A 12 10.94 -4.72 -10.32
CA ILE A 12 11.25 -5.44 -9.06
C ILE A 12 12.76 -5.54 -8.87
N TYR A 13 13.50 -5.85 -9.93
CA TYR A 13 14.96 -5.93 -9.91
C TYR A 13 15.59 -4.61 -9.45
N ASN A 14 15.15 -3.47 -9.99
CA ASN A 14 15.63 -2.15 -9.60
C ASN A 14 15.28 -1.79 -8.14
N VAL A 15 14.08 -2.15 -7.69
CA VAL A 15 13.65 -1.94 -6.30
C VAL A 15 14.56 -2.69 -5.33
N ILE A 16 14.91 -3.95 -5.62
CA ILE A 16 15.82 -4.74 -4.77
C ILE A 16 17.21 -4.09 -4.69
N LEU A 17 17.76 -3.62 -5.82
CA LEU A 17 19.06 -2.94 -5.81
C LEU A 17 19.05 -1.70 -4.90
N LEU A 18 17.98 -0.90 -4.99
CA LEU A 18 17.84 0.36 -4.29
C LEU A 18 17.63 0.14 -2.78
N LEU A 19 16.72 -0.76 -2.40
CA LEU A 19 16.38 -0.99 -0.99
C LEU A 19 17.48 -1.72 -0.22
N PHE A 20 18.11 -2.73 -0.83
CA PHE A 20 19.15 -3.52 -0.14
C PHE A 20 20.56 -2.96 -0.35
N ASN A 21 20.70 -1.89 -1.14
CA ASN A 21 21.97 -1.28 -1.51
C ASN A 21 22.99 -2.33 -1.99
N ILE A 22 22.54 -3.23 -2.87
CA ILE A 22 23.36 -4.30 -3.45
C ILE A 22 23.68 -4.01 -4.91
N THR A 23 24.77 -4.61 -5.41
CA THR A 23 25.15 -4.46 -6.82
C THR A 23 24.37 -5.42 -7.71
N LYS A 24 24.19 -5.05 -8.99
CA LYS A 24 23.62 -5.93 -10.03
C LYS A 24 24.34 -7.29 -10.10
N ALA A 25 25.66 -7.28 -9.98
CA ALA A 25 26.46 -8.49 -10.01
C ALA A 25 26.16 -9.43 -8.81
N LYS A 26 25.82 -8.88 -7.65
CA LYS A 26 25.41 -9.66 -6.48
C LYS A 26 24.00 -10.21 -6.67
N LEU A 27 23.05 -9.39 -7.11
CA LEU A 27 21.67 -9.81 -7.34
C LEU A 27 21.56 -10.88 -8.44
N ASN A 28 22.34 -10.77 -9.52
CA ASN A 28 22.39 -11.77 -10.60
C ASN A 28 22.91 -13.14 -10.15
N LYS A 29 23.60 -13.20 -9.01
CA LYS A 29 24.11 -14.45 -8.42
C LYS A 29 23.28 -14.90 -7.21
N ALA A 30 22.20 -14.18 -6.88
CA ALA A 30 21.36 -14.50 -5.75
C ALA A 30 20.69 -15.86 -5.96
N SER A 31 20.74 -16.68 -4.92
CA SER A 31 19.98 -17.91 -4.84
C SER A 31 18.48 -17.64 -4.74
N ILE A 32 17.65 -18.65 -5.01
CA ILE A 32 16.20 -18.54 -4.86
C ILE A 32 15.78 -18.16 -3.42
N TYR A 33 16.54 -18.60 -2.42
CA TYR A 33 16.32 -18.24 -1.02
C TYR A 33 16.58 -16.75 -0.76
N GLU A 34 17.65 -16.19 -1.35
CA GLU A 34 17.95 -14.76 -1.23
C GLU A 34 16.90 -13.91 -1.97
N LEU A 35 16.46 -14.34 -3.16
CA LEU A 35 15.38 -13.65 -3.88
C LEU A 35 14.07 -13.65 -3.09
N TYR A 36 13.71 -14.80 -2.50
CA TYR A 36 12.54 -14.90 -1.62
C TYR A 36 12.69 -14.00 -0.39
N TYR A 37 13.88 -13.95 0.21
CA TYR A 37 14.16 -13.04 1.33
C TYR A 37 13.96 -11.57 0.92
N TYR A 38 14.54 -11.12 -0.18
CA TYR A 38 14.38 -9.73 -0.65
C TYR A 38 12.92 -9.38 -0.92
N PHE A 39 12.17 -10.28 -1.56
CA PHE A 39 10.74 -10.10 -1.80
C PHE A 39 9.95 -9.92 -0.49
N ASN A 40 10.15 -10.79 0.51
CA ASN A 40 9.44 -10.67 1.79
C ASN A 40 9.79 -9.39 2.53
N GLN A 41 11.05 -8.97 2.48
CA GLN A 41 11.50 -7.73 3.11
C GLN A 41 10.87 -6.49 2.42
N ILE A 42 10.72 -6.50 1.09
CA ILE A 42 9.96 -5.46 0.37
C ILE A 42 8.49 -5.45 0.83
N GLN A 43 7.87 -6.62 0.91
CA GLN A 43 6.48 -6.76 1.35
C GLN A 43 6.29 -6.24 2.79
N LEU A 44 7.20 -6.60 3.69
CA LEU A 44 7.22 -6.10 5.08
C LEU A 44 7.37 -4.58 5.12
N TYR A 45 8.30 -4.02 4.36
CA TYR A 45 8.49 -2.57 4.28
C TYR A 45 7.22 -1.84 3.82
N ILE A 46 6.56 -2.35 2.78
CA ILE A 46 5.28 -1.81 2.29
C ILE A 46 4.21 -1.90 3.39
N ASN A 47 4.10 -3.05 4.05
CA ASN A 47 3.12 -3.24 5.12
C ASN A 47 3.35 -2.26 6.29
N GLU A 48 4.59 -2.16 6.76
CA GLU A 48 4.93 -1.34 7.93
C GLU A 48 4.91 0.16 7.64
N THR A 49 5.31 0.57 6.43
CA THR A 49 5.50 1.99 6.09
C THR A 49 4.29 2.61 5.40
N ILE A 50 3.58 1.83 4.57
CA ILE A 50 2.53 2.35 3.70
C ILE A 50 1.16 1.88 4.18
N ASN A 51 0.96 0.58 4.38
CA ASN A 51 -0.35 0.02 4.71
C ASN A 51 -0.86 0.48 6.08
N ASN A 52 0.01 0.50 7.09
CA ASN A 52 -0.35 1.04 8.41
C ASN A 52 -0.84 2.50 8.34
N LYS A 53 -0.16 3.34 7.56
CA LYS A 53 -0.55 4.75 7.39
C LYS A 53 -1.89 4.89 6.68
N PHE A 54 -2.16 4.05 5.67
CA PHE A 54 -3.46 4.02 5.01
C PHE A 54 -4.59 3.55 5.93
N ILE A 55 -4.35 2.56 6.79
CA ILE A 55 -5.31 2.13 7.81
C ILE A 55 -5.60 3.28 8.79
N GLU A 56 -4.57 3.99 9.26
CA GLU A 56 -4.74 5.17 10.13
C GLU A 56 -5.57 6.26 9.46
N ILE A 57 -5.26 6.60 8.20
CA ILE A 57 -5.99 7.61 7.42
C ILE A 57 -7.46 7.19 7.26
N SER A 58 -7.71 5.92 6.96
CA SER A 58 -9.07 5.41 6.76
C SER A 58 -9.89 5.45 8.04
N LYS A 59 -9.35 4.94 9.15
CA LYS A 59 -9.98 4.98 10.48
C LYS A 59 -10.32 6.42 10.88
N ALA A 60 -9.38 7.33 10.68
CA ALA A 60 -9.56 8.72 11.06
C ALA A 60 -10.50 9.51 10.12
N SER A 61 -10.71 9.02 8.90
CA SER A 61 -11.70 9.56 7.95
C SER A 61 -13.11 8.99 8.16
N GLY A 62 -13.33 8.12 9.16
CA GLY A 62 -14.62 7.49 9.44
C GLY A 62 -14.99 6.35 8.49
N ASN A 63 -14.06 5.92 7.64
CA ASN A 63 -14.22 4.73 6.80
C ASN A 63 -13.46 3.59 7.47
N GLU A 64 -14.16 2.69 8.17
CA GLU A 64 -13.53 1.45 8.64
C GLU A 64 -13.11 0.64 7.41
N VAL A 65 -11.82 0.65 7.06
CA VAL A 65 -11.25 -0.43 6.26
C VAL A 65 -11.22 -1.62 7.21
N VAL A 66 -12.28 -2.41 7.15
CA VAL A 66 -12.34 -3.72 7.79
C VAL A 66 -11.19 -4.50 7.16
N GLU A 67 -10.12 -4.76 7.94
CA GLU A 67 -9.28 -5.91 7.66
C GLU A 67 -10.26 -7.09 7.65
N LYS A 68 -10.57 -7.63 6.48
CA LYS A 68 -11.32 -8.89 6.40
C LYS A 68 -10.42 -9.95 7.04
N GLU A 69 -10.53 -10.11 8.36
CA GLU A 69 -10.06 -11.30 9.04
C GLU A 69 -10.73 -12.48 8.32
N LYS A 70 -9.93 -13.41 7.78
CA LYS A 70 -10.48 -14.66 7.24
C LYS A 70 -11.23 -15.35 8.37
N SER A 71 -12.55 -15.40 8.25
CA SER A 71 -13.39 -16.13 9.16
C SER A 71 -13.17 -17.62 8.94
N ILE A 72 -13.14 -18.40 10.03
CA ILE A 72 -13.13 -19.86 9.96
C ILE A 72 -14.38 -20.43 9.28
N PHE A 73 -15.41 -19.59 9.08
CA PHE A 73 -16.61 -19.92 8.34
C PHE A 73 -16.50 -19.62 6.83
N ASP A 74 -15.50 -18.85 6.38
CA ASP A 74 -15.30 -18.51 4.96
C ASP A 74 -15.07 -19.76 4.10
N ASP A 75 -14.26 -20.70 4.60
CA ASP A 75 -14.01 -21.97 3.90
C ASP A 75 -15.28 -22.86 3.84
N TYR A 76 -16.16 -22.76 4.84
CA TYR A 76 -17.42 -23.51 4.92
C TYR A 76 -18.51 -22.88 4.02
N ASP A 77 -18.61 -21.56 3.98
CA ASP A 77 -19.58 -20.84 3.16
C ASP A 77 -19.27 -20.97 1.66
N LYS A 78 -17.97 -21.01 1.32
CA LYS A 78 -17.48 -21.31 -0.03
C LYS A 78 -17.77 -22.75 -0.47
N GLU A 79 -17.62 -23.73 0.43
CA GLU A 79 -17.90 -25.14 0.14
C GLU A 79 -19.40 -25.40 -0.03
N ASN A 80 -20.25 -24.63 0.68
CA ASN A 80 -21.70 -24.79 0.66
C ASN A 80 -22.44 -23.80 -0.27
N GLY A 81 -21.72 -22.95 -1.01
CA GLY A 81 -22.29 -22.04 -2.00
C GLY A 81 -23.13 -20.90 -1.42
N TYR A 82 -22.86 -20.50 -0.18
CA TYR A 82 -23.51 -19.37 0.49
C TYR A 82 -22.86 -18.01 0.16
N GLU A 83 -21.72 -17.99 -0.53
CA GLU A 83 -21.16 -16.76 -1.09
C GLU A 83 -22.05 -16.26 -2.25
N GLY A 84 -22.72 -15.11 -2.05
CA GLY A 84 -23.03 -14.24 -3.20
C GLY A 84 -21.71 -13.75 -3.81
N GLU A 85 -21.71 -13.42 -5.10
CA GLU A 85 -20.52 -12.88 -5.80
C GLU A 85 -20.11 -11.51 -5.22
N GLU A 86 -19.57 -11.48 -4.00
CA GLU A 86 -18.70 -10.40 -3.57
C GLU A 86 -17.42 -10.57 -4.37
N GLU A 87 -17.31 -9.86 -5.50
CA GLU A 87 -16.05 -9.66 -6.19
C GLU A 87 -15.03 -9.17 -5.14
N GLN A 88 -14.19 -10.08 -4.66
CA GLN A 88 -13.03 -9.72 -3.85
C GLN A 88 -12.21 -8.76 -4.69
N LYS A 89 -12.31 -7.46 -4.41
CA LYS A 89 -11.50 -6.45 -5.08
C LYS A 89 -10.06 -6.90 -5.00
N SER A 90 -9.41 -7.02 -6.16
CA SER A 90 -8.00 -7.37 -6.19
C SER A 90 -7.23 -6.37 -5.34
N ILE A 91 -6.17 -6.83 -4.66
CA ILE A 91 -5.34 -5.98 -3.79
C ILE A 91 -4.80 -4.74 -4.54
N TYR A 92 -4.67 -4.84 -5.86
CA TYR A 92 -4.31 -3.74 -6.75
C TYR A 92 -5.39 -2.65 -6.84
N GLU A 93 -6.66 -3.03 -6.99
CA GLU A 93 -7.76 -2.06 -6.99
C GLU A 93 -7.89 -1.39 -5.63
N ILE A 94 -7.64 -2.10 -4.54
CA ILE A 94 -7.55 -1.50 -3.20
C ILE A 94 -6.43 -0.47 -3.16
N TYR A 95 -5.18 -0.82 -3.51
CA TYR A 95 -4.07 0.13 -3.48
C TYR A 95 -4.29 1.36 -4.37
N LYS A 96 -4.90 1.17 -5.54
CA LYS A 96 -5.24 2.24 -6.47
C LYS A 96 -6.33 3.17 -5.92
N GLU A 97 -7.38 2.61 -5.33
CA GLU A 97 -8.43 3.40 -4.66
C GLU A 97 -7.83 4.19 -3.50
N THR A 98 -7.01 3.53 -2.70
CA THR A 98 -6.36 4.08 -1.53
C THR A 98 -5.37 5.21 -1.90
N LEU A 99 -4.55 5.04 -2.94
CA LEU A 99 -3.69 6.09 -3.48
C LEU A 99 -4.51 7.29 -4.00
N ASN A 100 -5.61 7.03 -4.72
CA ASN A 100 -6.49 8.08 -5.21
C ASN A 100 -7.13 8.88 -4.07
N CYS A 101 -7.54 8.23 -2.99
CA CYS A 101 -8.06 8.89 -1.80
C CYS A 101 -6.99 9.79 -1.15
N THR A 102 -5.76 9.31 -1.02
CA THR A 102 -4.64 10.11 -0.49
C THR A 102 -4.35 11.35 -1.36
N ILE A 103 -4.29 11.19 -2.68
CA ILE A 103 -4.07 12.33 -3.59
C ILE A 103 -5.22 13.34 -3.48
N LYS A 104 -6.48 12.87 -3.46
CA LYS A 104 -7.65 13.75 -3.28
C LYS A 104 -7.59 14.50 -1.96
N TYR A 105 -7.22 13.83 -0.87
CA TYR A 105 -7.08 14.45 0.44
C TYR A 105 -5.99 15.54 0.41
N ALA A 106 -4.81 15.23 -0.14
CA ALA A 106 -3.71 16.19 -0.24
C ALA A 106 -4.11 17.45 -1.03
N ILE A 107 -4.84 17.28 -2.13
CA ILE A 107 -5.30 18.42 -2.93
C ILE A 107 -6.35 19.25 -2.17
N ASN A 108 -7.35 18.59 -1.59
CA ASN A 108 -8.49 19.29 -1.01
C ASN A 108 -8.16 19.95 0.33
N ASN A 109 -7.43 19.26 1.19
CA ASN A 109 -7.18 19.67 2.57
C ASN A 109 -5.83 20.36 2.72
N LEU A 110 -4.78 19.83 2.08
CA LEU A 110 -3.41 20.35 2.21
C LEU A 110 -3.04 21.38 1.14
N LYS A 111 -3.96 21.66 0.20
CA LYS A 111 -3.78 22.61 -0.92
C LYS A 111 -2.57 22.31 -1.80
N MET A 112 -2.15 21.05 -1.85
CA MET A 112 -1.13 20.58 -2.80
C MET A 112 -1.71 20.53 -4.21
N SER A 113 -0.92 20.84 -5.22
CA SER A 113 -1.25 20.57 -6.62
C SER A 113 -1.06 19.08 -6.95
N TYR A 114 -1.75 18.60 -7.98
CA TYR A 114 -1.54 17.23 -8.47
C TYR A 114 -0.08 16.96 -8.84
N LYS A 115 0.62 17.95 -9.41
CA LYS A 115 2.04 17.87 -9.75
C LYS A 115 2.92 17.72 -8.49
N GLU A 116 2.57 18.40 -7.40
CA GLU A 116 3.27 18.23 -6.13
C GLU A 116 3.01 16.85 -5.54
N CYS A 117 1.77 16.34 -5.59
CA CYS A 117 1.46 14.99 -5.12
C CYS A 117 2.25 13.89 -5.85
N ILE A 118 2.43 14.00 -7.17
CA ILE A 118 3.17 13.00 -7.97
C ILE A 118 4.68 13.08 -7.75
N ASN A 119 5.23 14.28 -7.51
CA ASN A 119 6.67 14.45 -7.28
C ASN A 119 7.09 14.29 -5.81
N CYS A 120 6.12 14.16 -4.91
CA CYS A 120 6.33 13.98 -3.49
C CYS A 120 6.76 12.54 -3.18
N ASN A 121 7.63 12.36 -2.18
CA ASN A 121 7.83 11.05 -1.58
C ASN A 121 6.50 10.60 -0.94
N LEU A 122 5.96 9.45 -1.37
CA LEU A 122 4.67 8.96 -0.90
C LEU A 122 4.65 8.78 0.64
N SER A 123 5.75 8.32 1.24
CA SER A 123 5.84 8.15 2.69
C SER A 123 5.71 9.49 3.42
N GLU A 124 6.42 10.52 2.95
CA GLU A 124 6.37 11.87 3.53
C GLU A 124 4.98 12.50 3.34
N MET A 125 4.34 12.27 2.19
CA MET A 125 2.97 12.71 1.94
C MET A 125 1.99 12.08 2.94
N LEU A 126 2.10 10.77 3.14
CA LEU A 126 1.27 10.04 4.08
C LEU A 126 1.52 10.48 5.52
N ASP A 127 2.79 10.72 5.91
CA ASP A 127 3.13 11.24 7.24
C ASP A 127 2.50 12.61 7.48
N TYR A 128 2.57 13.50 6.49
CA TYR A 128 1.98 14.82 6.60
C TYR A 128 0.44 14.76 6.69
N ILE A 129 -0.21 13.86 5.93
CA ILE A 129 -1.65 13.64 6.01
C ILE A 129 -2.05 13.09 7.38
N VAL A 130 -1.36 12.05 7.86
CA VAL A 130 -1.61 11.46 9.19
C VAL A 130 -1.46 12.51 10.29
N PHE A 131 -0.43 13.37 10.20
CA PHE A 131 -0.22 14.46 11.14
C PHE A 131 -1.39 15.45 11.14
N ASN A 132 -1.83 15.94 9.98
CA ASN A 132 -2.93 16.91 9.90
C ASN A 132 -4.23 16.33 10.43
N ILE A 133 -4.53 15.05 10.13
CA ILE A 133 -5.72 14.40 10.66
C ILE A 133 -5.68 14.30 12.19
N LYS A 134 -4.53 13.91 12.76
CA LYS A 134 -4.35 13.85 14.23
C LYS A 134 -4.51 15.23 14.86
N TYR A 135 -3.89 16.25 14.27
CA TYR A 135 -4.03 17.63 14.71
C TYR A 135 -5.49 18.10 14.72
N ASP A 136 -6.23 17.87 13.63
CA ASP A 136 -7.65 18.25 13.53
C ASP A 136 -8.54 17.50 14.52
N LEU A 137 -8.21 16.25 14.86
CA LEU A 137 -8.94 15.46 15.86
C LEU A 137 -8.66 15.95 17.29
N GLU A 138 -7.42 16.31 17.59
CA GLU A 138 -7.02 16.83 18.91
C GLU A 138 -7.58 18.22 19.22
N HIS A 139 -7.80 19.04 18.18
CA HIS A 139 -8.26 20.44 18.33
C HIS A 139 -9.74 20.62 17.93
N LYS A 140 -10.48 19.52 17.71
CA LYS A 140 -11.91 19.55 17.35
C LYS A 140 -12.84 19.88 18.52
N ASP A 141 -12.34 19.79 19.76
CA ASP A 141 -13.08 20.07 20.98
C ASP A 141 -12.82 21.50 21.54
N ASP A 142 -12.02 22.32 20.85
CA ASP A 142 -11.63 23.68 21.28
C ASP A 142 -12.47 24.82 20.64
N ASP A 143 -13.49 24.50 19.82
CA ASP A 143 -14.44 25.44 19.21
C ASP A 143 -15.89 25.25 19.69
#